data_AF-A0A365L2S0-F1
#
_entry.id   AF-A0A365L2S0-F1
#
_cell.length_a   1.000
_cell.length_b   1.000
_cell.length_c   1.000
_cell.angle_alpha   90.00
_cell.angle_beta   90.00
_cell.angle_gamma   90.00
#
_symmetry.space_group_name_H-M   'P 1'
#
loop_
_entity.id
_entity.type
_entity.pdbx_description
1 polymer ?
#
loop_
_entity_poly.entity_id
_entity_poly.type
_entity_poly.pdbx_seq_one_letter_code
_entity_poly.pdbx_strand_id
1 'polypeptide(L)'
;MFLIGCQQSTGADTTTIAVDNPESPYPREEAIENGDVVDIFGEITNLDKFEEFIENFEAGIEDEIRITLYTVEGDPVFYNLNFDGDKINYTYDDSQDGYAGADRGAQSTSCSEITSENTDEGTMYSLKECSSSDVGSTFYFLIPKS
;
A
#
# COMPACT_ATOMS: atom_id res chain seq x y z
N MET A 1 -24.02 -11.47 47.23
CA MET A 1 -23.13 -11.75 46.08
C MET A 1 -23.04 -10.45 45.29
N PHE A 2 -21.99 -9.68 45.51
CA PHE A 2 -21.71 -8.45 44.76
C PHE A 2 -20.92 -8.81 43.51
N LEU A 3 -21.34 -8.28 42.36
CA LEU A 3 -20.49 -8.00 41.19
C LEU A 3 -21.07 -6.69 40.62
N ILE A 4 -20.67 -5.52 41.14
CA ILE A 4 -19.53 -4.71 40.67
C ILE A 4 -19.43 -4.73 39.14
N GLY A 5 -19.84 -3.62 38.53
CA GLY A 5 -19.58 -3.33 37.12
C GLY A 5 -18.19 -2.72 36.92
N CYS A 6 -17.86 -2.51 35.65
CA CYS A 6 -17.02 -1.40 35.20
C CYS A 6 -17.52 -0.95 33.82
N GLN A 7 -17.96 0.30 33.76
CA GLN A 7 -17.98 1.11 32.55
C GLN A 7 -16.68 1.90 32.55
N GLN A 8 -15.89 1.86 31.48
CA GLN A 8 -14.99 2.96 31.10
C GLN A 8 -14.49 2.78 29.67
N SER A 9 -15.02 3.65 28.82
CA SER A 9 -14.38 4.09 27.58
C SER A 9 -13.02 4.70 27.91
N THR A 10 -11.98 4.30 27.20
CA THR A 10 -10.71 5.03 27.11
C THR A 10 -10.33 5.14 25.64
N GLY A 11 -10.31 6.37 25.14
CA GLY A 11 -9.88 6.68 23.78
C GLY A 11 -8.36 6.57 23.62
N ALA A 12 -7.99 6.11 22.43
CA ALA A 12 -6.93 6.64 21.59
C ALA A 12 -7.46 6.41 20.17
N ASP A 13 -8.04 7.45 19.57
CA ASP A 13 -8.38 7.46 18.15
C ASP A 13 -7.07 7.58 17.36
N THR A 14 -6.34 6.48 17.33
CA THR A 14 -5.42 6.17 16.25
C THR A 14 -6.23 5.23 15.39
N THR A 15 -6.92 5.76 14.40
CA THR A 15 -7.57 4.94 13.38
C THR A 15 -6.45 4.21 12.64
N THR A 16 -6.04 3.04 13.15
CA THR A 16 -5.38 2.04 12.32
C THR A 16 -6.42 1.69 11.27
N ILE A 17 -6.31 2.29 10.09
CA ILE A 17 -7.06 1.81 8.92
C ILE A 17 -6.51 0.41 8.70
N ALA A 18 -7.25 -0.58 9.21
CA ALA A 18 -6.92 -1.98 9.00
C ALA A 18 -7.17 -2.24 7.52
N VAL A 19 -6.09 -2.27 6.75
CA VAL A 19 -6.18 -2.69 5.35
C VAL A 19 -6.34 -4.20 5.34
N ASP A 20 -7.39 -4.68 4.67
CA ASP A 20 -7.71 -6.10 4.56
C ASP A 20 -6.81 -6.74 3.50
N ASN A 21 -5.58 -7.05 3.89
CA ASN A 21 -4.66 -7.80 3.05
C ASN A 21 -5.08 -9.27 2.97
N PRO A 22 -4.84 -9.95 1.83
CA PRO A 22 -5.19 -11.36 1.66
C PRO A 22 -4.42 -12.24 2.63
N GLU A 23 -5.00 -13.36 3.04
CA GLU A 23 -4.31 -14.32 3.94
C GLU A 23 -3.14 -15.02 3.25
N SER A 24 -2.13 -15.43 4.02
CA SER A 24 -1.00 -16.18 3.50
C SER A 24 -1.35 -17.67 3.28
N PRO A 25 -0.92 -18.30 2.17
CA PRO A 25 -0.13 -17.72 1.08
C PRO A 25 -1.01 -16.96 0.07
N TYR A 26 -0.45 -15.91 -0.53
CA TYR A 26 -1.12 -15.15 -1.59
C TYR A 26 -0.32 -15.17 -2.90
N PRO A 27 -0.53 -16.19 -3.75
CA PRO A 27 0.24 -16.36 -4.99
C PRO A 27 -0.15 -15.33 -6.06
N ARG A 28 0.80 -15.03 -6.95
CA ARG A 28 0.64 -14.00 -8.01
C ARG A 28 -0.57 -14.21 -8.91
N GLU A 29 -0.93 -15.46 -9.20
CA GLU A 29 -2.10 -15.74 -10.04
C GLU A 29 -3.40 -15.30 -9.35
N GLU A 30 -3.49 -15.49 -8.03
CA GLU A 30 -4.61 -15.02 -7.23
C GLU A 30 -4.61 -13.50 -7.10
N ALA A 31 -3.43 -12.87 -6.95
CA ALA A 31 -3.30 -11.41 -6.94
C ALA A 31 -3.80 -10.77 -8.24
N ILE A 32 -3.44 -11.35 -9.39
CA ILE A 32 -3.92 -10.90 -10.69
C ILE A 32 -5.45 -11.07 -10.80
N GLU A 33 -5.99 -12.21 -10.39
CA GLU A 33 -7.44 -12.50 -10.44
C GLU A 33 -8.26 -11.57 -9.52
N ASN A 34 -7.73 -11.24 -8.35
CA ASN A 34 -8.32 -10.26 -7.44
C ASN A 34 -8.16 -8.82 -7.93
N GLY A 35 -7.35 -8.62 -8.96
CA GLY A 35 -7.20 -7.35 -9.63
C GLY A 35 -6.20 -6.41 -8.94
N ASP A 36 -5.22 -6.94 -8.23
CA ASP A 36 -4.09 -6.15 -7.77
C ASP A 36 -3.28 -5.65 -8.98
N VAL A 37 -2.59 -4.52 -8.81
CA VAL A 37 -1.48 -4.17 -9.70
C VAL A 37 -0.30 -5.05 -9.29
N VAL A 38 0.08 -6.01 -10.12
CA VAL A 38 1.09 -7.01 -9.75
C VAL A 38 2.41 -6.69 -10.43
N ASP A 39 3.47 -6.53 -9.64
CA ASP A 39 4.83 -6.30 -10.13
C ASP A 39 5.72 -7.50 -9.80
N ILE A 40 6.27 -8.11 -10.86
CA ILE A 40 7.25 -9.19 -10.78
C ILE A 40 8.53 -8.74 -11.49
N PHE A 41 9.41 -8.08 -10.75
CA PHE A 41 10.71 -7.58 -11.24
C PHE A 41 10.59 -6.64 -12.45
N GLY A 42 9.57 -5.77 -12.48
CA GLY A 42 9.27 -4.84 -13.55
C GLY A 42 8.30 -5.38 -14.61
N GLU A 43 7.92 -6.66 -14.55
CA GLU A 43 6.82 -7.19 -15.35
C GLU A 43 5.49 -6.89 -14.63
N ILE A 44 4.83 -5.81 -15.06
CA ILE A 44 3.62 -5.30 -14.41
C ILE A 44 2.35 -5.82 -15.10
N THR A 45 1.43 -6.36 -14.32
CA THR A 45 0.06 -6.75 -14.74
C THR A 45 -0.98 -5.83 -14.08
N ASN A 46 -2.10 -5.58 -14.77
CA ASN A 46 -3.17 -4.65 -14.36
C ASN A 46 -2.68 -3.20 -14.18
N LEU A 47 -1.69 -2.78 -14.98
CA LEU A 47 -1.13 -1.43 -14.92
C LEU A 47 -2.19 -0.33 -15.12
N ASP A 48 -3.23 -0.61 -15.90
CA ASP A 48 -4.37 0.26 -16.15
C ASP A 48 -5.06 0.74 -14.87
N LYS A 49 -5.06 -0.08 -13.80
CA LYS A 49 -5.63 0.31 -12.50
C LYS A 49 -4.79 1.36 -11.78
N PHE A 50 -3.46 1.27 -11.89
CA PHE A 50 -2.59 2.31 -11.35
C PHE A 50 -2.76 3.61 -12.12
N GLU A 51 -2.87 3.55 -13.45
CA GLU A 51 -3.14 4.71 -14.29
C GLU A 51 -4.48 5.38 -13.93
N GLU A 52 -5.55 4.59 -13.76
CA GLU A 52 -6.87 5.08 -13.30
C GLU A 52 -6.79 5.73 -11.92
N PHE A 53 -6.05 5.13 -10.98
CA PHE A 53 -5.85 5.70 -9.65
C PHE A 53 -5.14 7.07 -9.69
N ILE A 54 -4.13 7.23 -10.55
CA ILE A 54 -3.47 8.54 -10.75
C ILE A 54 -4.44 9.55 -11.34
N GLU A 55 -5.26 9.18 -12.33
CA GLU A 55 -6.29 10.06 -12.90
C GLU A 55 -7.32 10.49 -11.84
N ASN A 56 -7.77 9.55 -11.01
CA ASN A 56 -8.72 9.82 -9.92
C ASN A 56 -8.10 10.71 -8.83
N PHE A 57 -6.84 10.47 -8.46
CA PHE A 57 -6.08 11.32 -7.54
C PHE A 57 -6.00 12.76 -8.05
N GLU A 58 -5.61 12.97 -9.30
CA GLU A 58 -5.52 14.30 -9.92
C GLU A 58 -6.89 14.99 -10.04
N ALA A 59 -7.96 14.22 -10.20
CA ALA A 59 -9.33 14.71 -10.27
C ALA A 59 -9.96 14.96 -8.89
N GLY A 60 -9.32 14.56 -7.79
CA GLY A 60 -9.89 14.63 -6.44
C GLY A 60 -11.05 13.66 -6.22
N ILE A 61 -11.05 12.53 -6.95
CA ILE A 61 -12.05 11.47 -6.86
C ILE A 61 -11.50 10.38 -5.93
N GLU A 62 -12.29 10.00 -4.91
CA GLU A 62 -11.95 8.90 -4.00
C GLU A 62 -11.69 7.60 -4.78
N ASP A 63 -10.58 6.92 -4.48
CA ASP A 63 -10.19 5.67 -5.13
C ASP A 63 -9.23 4.86 -4.25
N GLU A 64 -9.15 3.56 -4.49
CA GLU A 64 -8.23 2.66 -3.79
C GLU A 64 -7.59 1.64 -4.73
N ILE A 65 -6.31 1.39 -4.51
CA ILE A 65 -5.56 0.34 -5.19
C ILE A 65 -4.66 -0.44 -4.23
N ARG A 66 -4.40 -1.68 -4.60
CA ARG A 66 -3.33 -2.50 -4.03
C ARG A 66 -2.31 -2.84 -5.10
N ILE A 67 -1.06 -2.48 -4.85
CA ILE A 67 0.09 -2.95 -5.62
C ILE A 67 0.74 -4.09 -4.83
N THR A 68 0.91 -5.23 -5.47
CA THR A 68 1.50 -6.43 -4.87
C THR A 68 2.80 -6.75 -5.59
N LEU A 69 3.91 -6.55 -4.89
CA LEU A 69 5.26 -6.83 -5.38
C LEU A 69 5.66 -8.24 -4.91
N TYR A 70 6.26 -9.02 -5.79
CA TYR A 70 6.75 -10.36 -5.44
C TYR A 70 8.27 -10.41 -5.27
N THR A 71 8.74 -10.96 -4.15
CA THR A 71 10.15 -11.26 -3.92
C THR A 71 10.65 -12.40 -4.81
N VAL A 72 11.96 -12.65 -4.82
CA VAL A 72 12.57 -13.73 -5.65
C VAL A 72 12.08 -15.11 -5.23
N GLU A 73 11.74 -15.25 -3.96
CA GLU A 73 11.17 -16.44 -3.34
C GLU A 73 9.67 -16.58 -3.62
N GLY A 74 9.01 -15.49 -4.05
CA GLY A 74 7.59 -15.45 -4.37
C GLY A 74 6.69 -14.99 -3.22
N ASP A 75 7.25 -14.38 -2.18
CA ASP A 75 6.48 -13.80 -1.09
C ASP A 75 5.97 -12.40 -1.49
N PRO A 76 4.72 -12.03 -1.17
CA PRO A 76 4.16 -10.74 -1.52
C PRO A 76 4.54 -9.64 -0.52
N VAL A 77 4.74 -8.43 -1.04
CA VAL A 77 4.80 -7.17 -0.30
C VAL A 77 3.69 -6.27 -0.83
N PHE A 78 2.87 -5.73 0.07
CA PHE A 78 1.68 -4.96 -0.30
C PHE A 78 1.92 -3.45 -0.12
N TYR A 79 1.63 -2.69 -1.18
CA TYR A 79 1.44 -1.25 -1.12
C TYR A 79 -0.05 -0.96 -1.32
N ASN A 80 -0.73 -0.57 -0.24
CA ASN A 80 -2.13 -0.19 -0.31
C ASN A 80 -2.26 1.32 -0.28
N LEU A 81 -2.88 1.89 -1.31
CA LEU A 81 -3.12 3.32 -1.43
C LEU A 81 -4.63 3.54 -1.43
N ASN A 82 -5.14 4.24 -0.42
CA ASN A 82 -6.53 4.66 -0.36
C ASN A 82 -6.58 6.19 -0.34
N PHE A 83 -7.02 6.78 -1.44
CA PHE A 83 -7.19 8.21 -1.57
C PHE A 83 -8.62 8.61 -1.16
N ASP A 84 -8.73 9.41 -0.12
CA ASP A 84 -10.02 9.85 0.46
C ASP A 84 -10.57 11.16 -0.13
N GLY A 85 -10.03 11.59 -1.27
CA GLY A 85 -10.35 12.88 -1.91
C GLY A 85 -9.52 14.06 -1.41
N ASP A 86 -8.74 13.90 -0.33
CA ASP A 86 -7.78 14.90 0.17
C ASP A 86 -6.38 14.30 0.35
N LYS A 87 -6.27 13.12 0.97
CA LYS A 87 -5.02 12.45 1.29
C LYS A 87 -5.02 11.00 0.89
N ILE A 88 -3.83 10.49 0.64
CA ILE A 88 -3.56 9.07 0.46
C ILE A 88 -3.24 8.48 1.81
N ASN A 89 -4.11 7.60 2.29
CA ASN A 89 -3.84 6.71 3.39
C ASN A 89 -3.06 5.51 2.85
N TYR A 90 -1.75 5.51 3.08
CA TYR A 90 -0.82 4.51 2.57
C TYR A 90 -0.48 3.49 3.66
N THR A 91 -0.51 2.20 3.30
CA THR A 91 -0.01 1.10 4.12
C THR A 91 1.00 0.28 3.34
N TYR A 92 2.21 0.19 3.91
CA TYR A 92 3.25 -0.78 3.55
C TYR A 92 3.05 -2.04 4.40
N ASP A 93 3.04 -3.22 3.81
CA ASP A 93 2.96 -4.48 4.57
C ASP A 93 3.80 -5.59 3.92
N ASP A 94 4.87 -5.98 4.61
CA ASP A 94 5.75 -7.11 4.28
C ASP A 94 5.57 -8.29 5.27
N SER A 95 4.43 -8.38 5.97
CA SER A 95 4.17 -9.44 6.95
C SER A 95 4.31 -10.85 6.39
N GLN A 96 4.04 -11.03 5.09
CA GLN A 96 4.12 -12.30 4.40
C GLN A 96 5.50 -12.61 3.81
N ASP A 97 6.43 -11.64 3.81
CA ASP A 97 7.82 -11.88 3.42
C ASP A 97 8.53 -12.66 4.54
N GLY A 98 8.87 -13.92 4.24
CA GLY A 98 9.56 -14.81 5.16
C GLY A 98 11.00 -14.40 5.46
N TYR A 99 11.59 -13.53 4.65
CA TYR A 99 12.96 -13.03 4.75
C TYR A 99 13.05 -11.59 5.27
N ALA A 100 11.90 -10.92 5.47
CA ALA A 100 11.86 -9.61 6.09
C ALA A 100 12.37 -9.65 7.54
N GLY A 101 12.85 -8.48 8.00
CA GLY A 101 13.46 -8.31 9.32
C GLY A 101 12.50 -8.54 10.48
N ALA A 102 13.02 -8.39 11.71
CA ALA A 102 12.21 -8.52 12.92
C ALA A 102 11.07 -7.48 13.02
N ASP A 103 11.20 -6.37 12.30
CA ASP A 103 10.24 -5.27 12.26
C ASP A 103 9.21 -5.39 11.12
N ARG A 104 9.12 -6.56 10.47
CA ARG A 104 8.14 -6.84 9.41
C ARG A 104 6.69 -6.69 9.89
N GLY A 105 5.82 -6.31 8.98
CA GLY A 105 4.39 -6.15 9.17
C GLY A 105 3.88 -4.80 8.67
N ALA A 106 2.57 -4.60 8.86
CA ALA A 106 1.90 -3.41 8.37
C ALA A 106 2.35 -2.13 9.09
N GLN A 107 2.69 -1.11 8.32
CA GLN A 107 2.99 0.25 8.75
C GLN A 107 2.23 1.24 7.88
N SER A 108 1.66 2.30 8.48
CA SER A 108 0.81 3.25 7.76
C SER A 108 1.23 4.70 7.94
N THR A 109 0.92 5.52 6.95
CA THR A 109 1.02 6.98 6.98
C THR A 109 -0.08 7.60 6.12
N SER A 110 -0.33 8.90 6.29
CA SER A 110 -1.05 9.69 5.28
C SER A 110 -0.06 10.58 4.54
N CYS A 111 -0.28 10.77 3.24
CA CYS A 111 0.51 11.61 2.33
C CYS A 111 -0.42 12.47 1.48
N SER A 112 -0.01 13.67 1.07
CA SER A 112 -0.86 14.58 0.27
C SER A 112 -0.40 14.74 -1.18
N GLU A 113 0.66 14.07 -1.60
CA GLU A 113 1.20 14.21 -2.95
C GLU A 113 1.78 12.89 -3.47
N ILE A 114 1.52 12.62 -4.75
CA ILE A 114 2.23 11.63 -5.58
C ILE A 114 3.07 12.42 -6.57
N THR A 115 4.37 12.14 -6.62
CA THR A 115 5.30 12.73 -7.59
C THR A 115 5.80 11.67 -8.55
N SER A 116 6.05 12.05 -9.80
CA SER A 116 6.72 11.21 -10.78
C SER A 116 8.04 11.83 -11.27
N GLU A 117 9.03 10.98 -11.51
CA GLU A 117 10.32 11.36 -12.10
C GLU A 117 10.68 10.40 -13.24
N ASN A 118 11.04 10.96 -14.40
CA ASN A 118 11.57 10.17 -15.51
C ASN A 118 13.04 9.81 -15.21
N THR A 119 13.34 8.52 -15.19
CA THR A 119 14.68 7.97 -14.99
C THR A 119 15.19 7.29 -16.27
N ASP A 120 16.40 6.76 -16.24
CA ASP A 120 16.90 5.92 -17.32
C ASP A 120 16.11 4.60 -17.45
N GLU A 121 15.58 4.09 -16.33
CA GLU A 121 14.89 2.79 -16.25
C GLU A 121 13.39 2.89 -16.56
N GLY A 122 12.75 4.03 -16.29
CA GLY A 122 11.30 4.16 -16.37
C GLY A 122 10.78 5.46 -15.79
N THR A 123 9.50 5.49 -15.44
CA THR A 123 8.89 6.56 -14.64
C THR A 123 8.76 6.06 -13.21
N MET A 124 9.45 6.72 -12.28
CA MET A 124 9.42 6.42 -10.86
C MET A 124 8.35 7.25 -10.17
N TYR A 125 7.43 6.61 -9.45
CA TYR A 125 6.42 7.25 -8.62
C TYR A 125 6.82 7.17 -7.14
N SER A 126 6.54 8.23 -6.39
CA SER A 126 6.86 8.33 -4.96
C SER A 126 5.81 9.14 -4.21
N LEU A 127 5.62 8.85 -2.92
CA LEU A 127 4.77 9.66 -2.04
C LEU A 127 5.57 10.80 -1.40
N LYS A 128 4.93 11.97 -1.25
CA LYS A 128 5.49 13.16 -0.60
C LYS A 128 4.51 13.76 0.42
N GLU A 129 5.04 14.68 1.23
CA GLU A 129 4.27 15.36 2.29
C GLU A 129 3.58 14.36 3.23
N CYS A 130 4.31 13.30 3.60
CA CYS A 130 3.80 12.24 4.47
C CYS A 130 3.94 12.59 5.95
N SER A 131 2.94 12.23 6.75
CA SER A 131 2.96 12.38 8.22
C SER A 131 4.09 11.59 8.88
N SER A 132 4.41 10.41 8.33
CA SER A 132 5.63 9.66 8.63
C SER A 132 6.48 9.56 7.36
N SER A 133 7.62 10.27 7.35
CA SER A 133 8.57 10.21 6.23
C SER A 133 9.15 8.82 6.05
N ASP A 134 9.40 8.10 7.15
CA ASP A 134 10.05 6.79 7.12
C ASP A 134 9.13 5.78 6.44
N VAL A 135 7.85 5.75 6.82
CA VAL A 135 6.85 4.89 6.16
C VAL A 135 6.60 5.35 4.73
N GLY A 136 6.39 6.65 4.49
CA GLY A 136 6.16 7.17 3.13
C GLY A 136 7.31 6.87 2.16
N SER A 137 8.56 6.83 2.65
CA SER A 137 9.74 6.50 1.85
C SER A 137 9.84 5.04 1.42
N THR A 138 9.02 4.15 1.99
CA THR A 138 8.93 2.75 1.54
C THR A 138 8.22 2.61 0.21
N PHE A 139 7.38 3.58 -0.18
CA PHE A 139 6.68 3.55 -1.46
C PHE A 139 7.59 4.04 -2.59
N TYR A 140 7.85 3.14 -3.53
CA TYR A 140 8.40 3.45 -4.83
C TYR A 140 7.78 2.50 -5.85
N PHE A 141 7.26 3.05 -6.95
CA PHE A 141 6.69 2.23 -8.02
C PHE A 141 7.28 2.68 -9.35
N LEU A 142 8.05 1.80 -9.98
CA LEU A 142 8.74 2.07 -11.23
C LEU A 142 7.97 1.41 -12.36
N ILE A 143 7.44 2.23 -13.28
CA ILE A 143 6.89 1.73 -14.54
C ILE A 143 8.02 1.75 -15.57
N PRO A 144 8.53 0.59 -16.03
CA PRO A 144 9.65 0.54 -16.97
C PRO A 144 9.28 1.14 -18.33
N LYS A 145 10.30 1.62 -19.06
CA LYS A 145 10.09 2.05 -20.46
C LYS A 145 9.65 0.86 -21.32
N SER A 146 8.63 1.09 -22.16
CA SER A 146 8.16 0.15 -23.18
C SER A 146 9.14 -0.03 -24.34
#